data_AF-A0A923IK37-F1
#
_entry.id   AF-A0A923IK37-F1
#
_cell.length_a   1.000
_cell.length_b   1.000
_cell.length_c   1.000
_cell.angle_alpha   90.00
_cell.angle_beta   90.00
_cell.angle_gamma   90.00
#
_symmetry.space_group_name_H-M   'P 1'
#
loop_
_entity.id
_entity.type
_entity.pdbx_description
1 polymer ?
#
loop_
_entity_poly.entity_id
_entity_poly.type
_entity_poly.pdbx_seq_one_letter_code
_entity_poly.pdbx_strand_id
1 'polypeptide(L)' 'MSIWILSVGYLELLNPKNIVEHFVSEALDDLLVAPRWGMKNFEFTAKLEKLLEERDTWQGRLYL' A
#
# COMPACT_ATOMS: atom_id res chain seq x y z
N MET A 1 14.89 -1.06 -3.05
CA MET A 1 13.66 -1.83 -2.70
C MET A 1 12.45 -0.94 -3.03
N SER A 2 11.44 -1.46 -3.71
CA SER A 2 10.28 -0.67 -4.16
C SER A 2 9.21 -0.57 -3.07
N ILE A 3 8.59 0.60 -2.87
CA ILE A 3 7.57 0.83 -1.82
C ILE A 3 6.42 -0.17 -1.93
N TRP A 4 6.04 -0.55 -3.14
CA TRP A 4 4.97 -1.51 -3.41
C TRP A 4 5.25 -2.90 -2.80
N ILE A 5 6.50 -3.35 -2.92
CA ILE A 5 6.93 -4.65 -2.40
C ILE A 5 6.90 -4.64 -0.87
N LEU A 6 7.28 -3.50 -0.27
CA LEU A 6 7.22 -3.30 1.18
C LEU A 6 5.77 -3.29 1.69
N SER A 7 4.87 -2.59 0.99
CA SER A 7 3.44 -2.56 1.36
C SER A 7 2.82 -3.95 1.32
N VAL A 8 3.06 -4.75 0.28
CA VAL A 8 2.57 -6.14 0.20
C VAL A 8 3.14 -6.98 1.34
N GLY A 9 4.46 -6.95 1.56
CA GLY A 9 5.08 -7.73 2.64
C GLY A 9 4.59 -7.34 4.04
N TYR A 10 4.31 -6.05 4.25
CA TYR A 10 3.69 -5.59 5.49
C TYR A 10 2.26 -6.12 5.65
N LEU A 11 1.45 -6.10 4.59
CA LEU A 11 0.08 -6.63 4.62
C LEU A 11 0.05 -8.13 4.92
N GLU A 12 0.95 -8.90 4.32
CA GLU A 12 1.02 -10.36 4.53
C GLU A 12 1.22 -10.73 6.01
N LEU A 13 1.93 -9.88 6.76
CA LEU A 13 2.22 -10.05 8.19
C LEU A 13 1.22 -9.34 9.10
N LEU A 14 0.29 -8.54 8.56
CA LEU A 14 -0.67 -7.78 9.34
C LEU A 14 -1.81 -8.68 9.84
N ASN A 15 -2.25 -8.49 11.09
CA ASN A 15 -3.38 -9.22 11.64
C ASN A 15 -4.63 -9.06 10.73
N PRO A 16 -5.27 -10.16 10.29
CA PRO A 16 -6.41 -10.10 9.39
C PRO A 16 -7.66 -9.43 10.00
N LYS A 17 -7.70 -9.22 11.33
CA LYS A 17 -8.78 -8.49 12.01
C LYS A 17 -8.59 -6.97 11.99
N ASN A 18 -7.40 -6.49 11.65
CA ASN A 18 -7.14 -5.05 11.54
C ASN A 18 -7.60 -4.56 10.17
N ILE A 19 -8.16 -3.36 10.11
CA ILE A 19 -8.54 -2.73 8.85
C ILE A 19 -7.49 -1.66 8.52
N VAL A 20 -6.97 -1.68 7.31
CA VAL A 20 -6.13 -0.60 6.79
C VAL A 20 -7.01 0.43 6.12
N GLU A 21 -7.07 1.63 6.69
CA GLU A 21 -7.90 2.72 6.16
C GLU A 21 -7.21 3.48 5.02
N HIS A 22 -5.92 3.79 5.20
CA HIS A 22 -5.16 4.58 4.22
C HIS A 22 -3.69 4.14 4.17
N PHE A 23 -3.18 3.90 2.96
CA PHE A 23 -1.75 3.64 2.72
C PHE A 23 -0.94 4.91 2.50
N VAL A 24 -1.59 5.93 1.96
CA VAL A 24 -0.98 7.19 1.54
C VAL A 24 -1.94 8.32 1.87
N SER A 25 -1.39 9.49 2.16
CA SER A 25 -2.15 10.72 2.36
C SER A 25 -1.83 11.69 1.22
N GLU A 26 -2.85 12.35 0.69
CA GLU A 26 -2.67 13.37 -0.34
C GLU A 26 -2.55 14.72 0.37
N ALA A 27 -1.57 15.52 -0.03
CA ALA A 27 -1.39 16.88 0.42
C ALA A 27 -1.19 17.78 -0.80
N LEU A 28 -1.41 19.09 -0.65
CA LEU A 28 -1.12 20.04 -1.71
C LEU A 28 0.36 19.95 -2.10
N ASP A 29 0.64 19.96 -3.40
CA ASP A 29 1.99 19.78 -3.95
C ASP A 29 3.02 20.77 -3.39
N ASP A 30 2.59 21.99 -3.10
CA ASP A 30 3.43 23.06 -2.54
C ASP A 30 3.76 22.85 -1.05
N LEU A 31 3.01 21.96 -0.37
CA LEU A 31 3.22 21.59 1.04
C LEU A 31 3.95 20.23 1.18
N LEU A 32 4.18 19.51 0.08
CA LEU A 32 4.86 18.21 0.11
C LEU A 32 6.36 18.37 0.34
N VAL A 33 6.84 17.86 1.48
CA VAL A 33 8.28 17.79 1.81
C VAL A 33 9.00 16.73 0.97
N ALA A 34 8.34 15.59 0.73
CA ALA A 34 8.78 14.51 -0.16
C ALA A 34 7.63 13.47 -0.28
N PRO A 35 7.78 12.43 -1.11
CA PRO A 35 8.14 12.40 -2.53
C PRO A 35 6.93 12.73 -3.43
N ARG A 36 7.19 13.42 -4.56
CA ARG A 36 6.17 13.72 -5.56
C ARG A 36 6.02 12.55 -6.52
N TRP A 37 5.27 11.53 -6.12
CA TRP A 37 5.05 10.35 -6.96
C TRP A 37 4.24 10.63 -8.22
N GLY A 38 3.63 11.82 -8.32
CA GLY A 38 2.79 12.20 -9.47
C GLY A 38 1.59 11.27 -9.61
N MET A 39 1.17 10.64 -8.51
CA MET A 39 0.17 9.60 -8.45
C MET A 39 -0.81 9.96 -7.34
N LYS A 40 -2.11 9.83 -7.64
CA LYS A 40 -3.17 10.08 -6.66
C LYS A 40 -3.33 8.87 -5.72
N ASN A 41 -3.95 9.11 -4.56
CA ASN A 41 -4.12 8.04 -3.56
C ASN A 41 -4.83 6.79 -4.09
N PHE A 42 -5.85 6.95 -4.94
CA PHE A 42 -6.58 5.81 -5.49
C PHE A 42 -5.75 4.98 -6.48
N GLU A 43 -4.84 5.62 -7.22
CA GLU A 43 -3.95 4.92 -8.15
C GLU A 43 -2.93 4.07 -7.39
N PHE A 44 -2.52 4.53 -6.20
CA PHE A 44 -1.71 3.74 -5.29
C PHE A 44 -2.46 2.48 -4.86
N THR A 45 -3.69 2.63 -4.37
CA THR A 45 -4.52 1.49 -3.93
C THR A 45 -4.74 0.49 -5.07
N ALA A 46 -5.15 0.96 -6.26
CA ALA A 46 -5.39 0.09 -7.41
C ALA A 46 -4.13 -0.69 -7.83
N LYS A 47 -2.95 -0.05 -7.76
CA LYS A 47 -1.69 -0.72 -8.06
C LYS A 47 -1.31 -1.75 -7.01
N LEU A 48 -1.60 -1.47 -5.73
CA LEU A 48 -1.37 -2.40 -4.64
C LEU A 48 -2.28 -3.63 -4.75
N GLU A 49 -3.57 -3.44 -5.00
CA GLU A 49 -4.55 -4.52 -5.23
C GLU A 49 -4.13 -5.42 -6.39
N LYS A 50 -3.76 -4.82 -7.53
CA LYS A 50 -3.25 -5.58 -8.67
C LYS A 50 -2.03 -6.42 -8.32
N LEU A 51 -1.12 -5.89 -7.51
CA LEU A 51 0.07 -6.63 -7.08
C LEU A 51 -0.27 -7.77 -6.10
N LEU A 52 -1.29 -7.61 -5.26
CA LEU A 52 -1.78 -8.68 -4.39
C LEU A 52 -2.36 -9.83 -5.24
N GLU A 53 -3.17 -9.51 -6.25
CA GLU A 53 -3.73 -10.48 -7.20
C GLU A 53 -2.63 -11.19 -8.00
N GLU A 54 -1.70 -10.45 -8.61
CA GLU A 54 -0.58 -11.00 -9.39
C GLU A 54 0.31 -11.95 -8.57
N ARG A 55 0.38 -11.75 -7.25
CA ARG A 55 1.18 -12.55 -6.32
C ARG A 55 0.40 -13.65 -5.61
N ASP A 56 -0.90 -13.77 -5.87
CA ASP A 56 -1.82 -14.67 -5.16
C ASP A 56 -1.63 -14.55 -3.64
N THR A 57 -1.75 -13.32 -3.14
CA THR A 57 -1.53 -12.98 -1.73
C THR A 57 -2.56 -11.99 -1.20
N TRP A 58 -2.68 -11.91 0.12
CA TRP A 58 -3.68 -11.10 0.80
C TRP A 58 -3.19 -10.69 2.19
N GLN A 59 -3.92 -9.77 2.82
CA GLN A 59 -3.61 -9.34 4.17
C GLN A 59 -3.68 -10.50 5.17
N GLY A 60 -2.62 -10.69 5.95
CA GLY A 60 -2.54 -11.73 6.96
C GLY A 60 -2.30 -13.13 6.42
N ARG A 61 -1.92 -13.29 5.15
CA ARG A 61 -1.54 -14.60 4.59
C ARG A 61 -0.45 -15.31 5.41
N LEU A 62 0.48 -14.54 5.97
CA LEU A 62 1.62 -15.02 6.76
C LEU A 62 1.49 -14.66 8.26
N TYR A 63 0.30 -14.24 8.70
CA TYR A 63 0.04 -13.92 10.11
C TYR A 63 -0.05 -15.21 10.94
N LEU A 64 0.71 -15.29 12.04
CA LEU A 64 0.77 -16.44 12.95
C LEU A 64 -0.30 -16.37 14.06
#